data_AF-A0A9E1ZMV1-F1
#
_entry.id   AF-A0A9E1ZMV1-F1
#
_cell.length_a   1.000
_cell.length_b   1.000
_cell.length_c   1.000
_cell.angle_alpha   90.00
_cell.angle_beta   90.00
_cell.angle_gamma   90.00
#
_symmetry.space_group_name_H-M   'P 1'
#
loop_
_entity.id
_entity.type
_entity.pdbx_description
1 polymer ?
#
loop_
_entity_poly.entity_id
_entity_poly.type
_entity_poly.pdbx_seq_one_letter_code
_entity_poly.pdbx_strand_id
1 'polypeptide(L)' 'MIKEFEKTTFNKKISIILCDLTKLSDVRNAIQEIQNKHEFLDGLFINAGLGYAFKRVETEDGMDPHFQVNYLSH' A
#
# COMPACT_ATOMS: atom_id res chain seq x y z
N MET A 1 -15.99 -6.22 1.70
CA MET A 1 -15.06 -5.83 0.63
C MET A 1 -14.59 -7.03 -0.22
N ILE A 2 -13.63 -7.89 0.17
CA ILE A 2 -13.22 -9.04 -0.68
C ILE A 2 -14.40 -9.95 -1.05
N LYS A 3 -15.14 -10.44 -0.04
CA LYS A 3 -16.28 -11.35 -0.26
C LYS A 3 -17.34 -10.79 -1.20
N GLU A 4 -17.46 -9.46 -1.24
CA GLU A 4 -18.39 -8.77 -2.13
C GLU A 4 -17.85 -8.74 -3.56
N PHE A 5 -16.56 -8.42 -3.74
CA PHE A 5 -15.87 -8.51 -5.03
C PHE A 5 -15.88 -9.92 -5.61
N GLU A 6 -15.60 -10.93 -4.80
CA GLU A 6 -15.67 -12.34 -5.22
C GLU A 6 -17.09 -12.71 -5.65
N LYS A 7 -18.11 -12.20 -4.95
CA LYS A 7 -19.52 -12.47 -5.28
C LYS A 7 -19.97 -11.77 -6.56
N THR A 8 -19.51 -10.55 -6.83
CA THR A 8 -19.91 -9.77 -8.00
C THR A 8 -19.14 -10.13 -9.26
N THR A 9 -17.86 -10.49 -9.13
CA THR A 9 -16.97 -10.80 -10.27
C THR A 9 -16.77 -12.30 -10.50
N PHE A 10 -17.14 -13.14 -9.52
CA PHE A 10 -16.78 -14.57 -9.45
C PHE A 10 -15.27 -14.85 -9.50
N ASN A 11 -14.44 -13.81 -9.39
CA ASN A 11 -13.00 -13.93 -9.41
C ASN A 11 -12.48 -14.28 -8.02
N LYS A 12 -11.82 -15.44 -7.91
CA LYS A 12 -11.19 -15.94 -6.68
C LYS A 12 -9.68 -15.65 -6.62
N LYS A 13 -9.12 -15.03 -7.66
CA LYS A 13 -7.69 -14.67 -7.73
C LYS A 13 -7.48 -13.25 -7.20
N ILE A 14 -7.89 -13.02 -5.95
CA ILE A 14 -7.77 -11.73 -5.26
C ILE A 14 -7.07 -11.97 -3.93
N SER A 15 -6.03 -11.20 -3.66
CA SER A 15 -5.33 -11.17 -2.37
C SER A 15 -5.37 -9.74 -1.80
N ILE A 16 -5.37 -9.62 -0.47
CA ILE A 16 -5.18 -8.34 0.22
C ILE A 16 -3.96 -8.46 1.10
N ILE A 17 -3.14 -7.40 1.05
CA ILE A 17 -1.99 -7.18 1.92
C ILE A 17 -2.22 -5.81 2.54
N LEU A 18 -2.14 -5.73 3.87
CA LEU A 18 -2.24 -4.45 4.57
C LEU A 18 -0.90 -3.73 4.46
N CYS A 19 -0.92 -2.46 4.08
CA CYS A 19 0.27 -1.64 3.94
C CYS A 19 -0.08 -0.19 4.29
N ASP A 20 0.43 0.33 5.40
CA ASP A 20 0.35 1.74 5.73
C ASP A 20 1.52 2.49 5.08
N LEU A 21 1.24 3.34 4.08
CA LEU A 21 2.28 4.11 3.37
C LEU A 21 2.95 5.17 4.25
N THR A 22 2.44 5.44 5.46
CA THR A 22 3.13 6.28 6.45
C THR A 22 4.23 5.53 7.22
N LYS A 23 4.45 4.25 6.91
CA LYS A 23 5.42 3.37 7.57
C LYS A 23 6.26 2.62 6.53
N LEU A 24 7.55 2.95 6.42
CA LEU A 24 8.44 2.26 5.48
C LEU A 24 8.65 0.77 5.85
N SER A 25 8.43 0.42 7.11
CA SER A 25 8.41 -0.96 7.59
C SER A 25 7.30 -1.78 6.92
N ASP A 26 6.08 -1.24 6.84
CA ASP A 26 4.93 -1.90 6.22
C ASP A 26 5.10 -2.05 4.71
N VAL A 27 5.68 -1.06 4.02
CA VAL A 27 6.02 -1.15 2.59
C VAL A 27 6.95 -2.33 2.33
N ARG A 28 8.01 -2.49 3.12
CA ARG A 28 8.93 -3.63 3.02
C ARG A 28 8.24 -4.97 3.27
N ASN A 29 7.39 -5.03 4.30
CA ASN A 29 6.62 -6.23 4.62
C ASN A 29 5.68 -6.62 3.48
N ALA A 30 5.00 -5.65 2.87
CA ALA A 30 4.11 -5.88 1.75
C ALA A 30 4.85 -6.41 0.51
N ILE A 31 6.00 -5.83 0.18
CA ILE A 31 6.86 -6.31 -0.92
C ILE A 31 7.29 -7.76 -0.67
N GLN A 32 7.74 -8.07 0.54
CA GLN A 32 8.15 -9.43 0.89
C GLN A 32 6.98 -10.42 0.76
N GLU A 33 5.78 -10.04 1.19
CA GLU A 33 4.59 -10.88 1.08
C GLU A 33 4.18 -11.10 -0.38
N ILE A 34 4.29 -10.08 -1.24
CA ILE A 34 4.06 -10.22 -2.69
C ILE A 34 5.04 -11.20 -3.30
N GLN A 35 6.34 -11.03 -3.03
CA GLN A 35 7.40 -11.91 -3.55
C GLN A 35 7.26 -13.35 -3.06
N ASN A 36 6.76 -13.56 -1.84
CA ASN A 36 6.53 -14.90 -1.30
C ASN A 36 5.31 -15.60 -1.95
N LYS A 37 4.33 -14.84 -2.45
CA LYS A 37 3.09 -15.38 -3.04
C LYS A 37 3.13 -15.48 -4.56
N HIS A 38 3.97 -14.69 -5.22
CA HIS A 38 4.01 -14.55 -6.66
C HIS A 38 5.47 -14.55 -7.16
N GLU A 39 5.77 -15.44 -8.10
CA GLU A 39 7.11 -15.53 -8.70
C GLU A 39 7.42 -14.33 -9.60
N PHE A 40 6.39 -13.75 -10.23
CA PHE A 40 6.51 -12.62 -11.15
C PHE A 40 5.49 -11.52 -10.80
N LEU A 41 5.87 -10.27 -11.08
CA LEU A 41 5.03 -9.08 -10.97
C LEU A 41 4.98 -8.37 -12.33
N ASP A 42 3.84 -8.48 -13.02
CA ASP A 42 3.68 -7.93 -14.38
C ASP A 42 3.34 -6.44 -14.40
N GLY A 43 2.78 -5.92 -13.30
CA GLY A 43 2.37 -4.52 -13.22
C GLY A 43 2.09 -4.07 -11.80
N LEU A 44 2.37 -2.80 -11.54
CA LEU A 44 2.15 -2.13 -10.26
C LEU A 44 1.42 -0.81 -10.50
N PHE A 45 0.32 -0.60 -9.79
CA PHE A 45 -0.45 0.66 -9.84
C PHE A 45 -0.38 1.32 -8.48
N ILE A 46 0.28 2.46 -8.40
CA ILE A 46 0.43 3.21 -7.16
C ILE A 46 -0.47 4.44 -7.23
N ASN A 47 -1.63 4.32 -6.60
CA ASN A 47 -2.68 5.34 -6.66
C ASN A 47 -3.04 5.91 -5.28
N ALA A 48 -2.63 5.24 -4.19
CA ALA A 48 -2.85 5.76 -2.85
C ALA A 48 -2.04 7.05 -2.68
N GLY A 49 -2.60 8.00 -1.93
CA GLY A 49 -1.95 9.28 -1.69
C GLY A 49 -2.62 10.02 -0.54
N LEU A 50 -1.87 10.93 0.07
CA LEU A 50 -2.31 11.77 1.17
C LEU A 50 -2.36 13.22 0.71
N GLY A 51 -3.46 13.92 1.01
CA GLY A 51 -3.54 15.37 0.85
C GLY A 51 -2.71 16.11 1.91
N TYR A 52 -2.50 17.41 1.72
CA TYR A 52 -1.75 18.22 2.66
C TYR A 52 -2.49 18.36 4.00
N ALA A 53 -1.79 18.19 5.11
CA ALA A 53 -2.34 18.42 6.45
C ALA A 53 -2.10 19.89 6.86
N PHE A 54 -3.11 20.53 7.48
CA PHE A 54 -2.98 21.91 7.96
C PHE A 54 -1.97 22.06 9.12
N LYS A 55 -1.72 20.98 9.87
CA LYS A 55 -0.78 20.95 10.99
C LYS A 55 0.45 20.16 10.60
N ARG A 56 1.61 20.58 11.11
CA ARG A 56 2.84 19.80 11.03
C ARG A 56 2.66 18.53 11.85
N VAL A 57 2.68 17.41 11.16
CA VAL A 57 2.67 16.05 11.69
C VAL A 57 3.88 15.35 11.07
N GLU A 58 4.45 14.38 11.78
CA GLU A 58 5.54 13.54 11.31
C GLU A 58 5.09 12.09 11.31
N THR A 59 5.56 11.31 10.33
CA THR A 59 5.37 9.86 10.31
C THR A 59 6.21 9.19 11.41
N GLU A 60 6.01 7.90 11.65
CA GLU A 60 6.87 7.15 12.59
C GLU A 60 8.34 7.09 12.14
N ASP A 61 8.58 7.23 10.83
CA ASP A 61 9.92 7.33 10.24
C ASP A 61 10.51 8.76 10.33
N GLY A 62 9.79 9.71 10.93
CA GLY A 62 10.25 11.09 11.15
C GLY A 62 10.16 11.99 9.92
N MET A 63 9.31 11.65 8.94
CA MET A 63 9.18 12.39 7.68
C MET A 63 7.89 13.22 7.62
N ASP A 64 7.86 14.19 6.72
CA ASP A 64 6.61 14.81 6.31
C ASP A 64 5.66 13.77 5.68
N PRO A 65 4.42 13.60 6.17
CA PRO A 65 3.53 12.55 5.68
C PRO A 65 3.13 12.70 4.21
N HIS A 66 3.00 13.92 3.70
CA HIS A 66 2.68 14.12 2.28
C HIS A 66 3.85 13.69 1.40
N PHE A 67 5.08 14.05 1.78
CA PHE A 67 6.28 13.62 1.07
C PHE A 67 6.54 12.11 1.19
N GLN A 68 6.40 11.53 2.38
CA GLN A 68 6.60 10.10 2.55
C GLN A 68 5.55 9.30 1.78
N VAL A 69 4.26 9.59 1.99
CA VAL A 69 3.18 8.80 1.37
C VAL A 69 3.19 8.94 -0.14
N ASN A 70 3.36 10.14 -0.70
CA ASN A 70 3.18 10.36 -2.15
C ASN A 70 4.46 10.19 -2.98
N TYR A 71 5.63 10.03 -2.34
CA TYR A 71 6.91 9.95 -3.05
C TYR A 71 7.84 8.85 -2.53
N LEU A 72 8.09 8.78 -1.21
CA LEU A 72 9.05 7.79 -0.68
C LEU A 72 8.49 6.36 -0.61
N SER A 73 7.18 6.23 -0.40
CA SER A 73 6.50 4.94 -0.25
C SER A 73 5.91 4.41 -1.57
N HIS A 74 6.00 5.17 -2.66
CA HIS A 74 5.68 4.72 -4.02
C HIS A 74 6.91 4.03 -4.63
#